data_AF-B1WXC3-F1
#
_entry.id   AF-B1WXC3-F1
#
_cell.length_a   1.000
_cell.length_b   1.000
_cell.length_c   1.000
_cell.angle_alpha   90.00
_cell.angle_beta   90.00
_cell.angle_gamma   90.00
#
_symmetry.space_group_name_H-M   'P 1'
#
loop_
_entity.id
_entity.type
_entity.pdbx_description
1 polymer ?
#
loop_
_entity_poly.entity_id
_entity_poly.type
_entity_poly.pdbx_seq_one_letter_code
_entity_poly.pdbx_strand_id
1 'polypeptide(L)' 'MKTKKLIPLPWKTRERIKAFSQVFPDVPLLENPTTGDQLSHVIDRLQPIAKSESAAFSLLRELDSYRCYGE' A
#
# COMPACT_ATOMS: atom_id res chain seq x y z
N MET A 1 7.26 24.71 2.55
CA MET A 1 6.74 23.68 1.63
C MET A 1 7.12 22.32 2.19
N LYS A 2 6.16 21.49 2.63
CA LYS A 2 6.46 20.10 3.03
C LYS A 2 6.78 19.32 1.76
N THR A 3 8.06 19.05 1.51
CA THR A 3 8.51 18.14 0.45
C THR A 3 7.85 16.79 0.70
N LYS A 4 6.91 16.38 -0.15
CA LYS A 4 6.31 15.05 -0.07
C LYS A 4 7.44 14.03 -0.29
N LYS A 5 7.81 13.30 0.76
CA LYS A 5 8.85 12.27 0.67
C LYS A 5 8.31 11.17 -0.25
N LEU A 6 9.01 10.97 -1.36
CA LEU A 6 8.66 9.96 -2.36
C LEU A 6 9.19 8.61 -1.89
N ILE A 7 8.30 7.63 -1.79
CA ILE A 7 8.59 6.27 -1.34
C ILE A 7 8.63 5.37 -2.60
N PRO A 8 9.80 4.90 -3.04
CA PRO A 8 9.89 3.96 -4.13
C PRO A 8 9.44 2.57 -3.65
N LEU A 9 8.41 2.01 -4.28
CA LEU A 9 7.95 0.66 -3.97
C LEU A 9 8.64 -0.38 -4.87
N PRO A 10 9.09 -1.52 -4.32
CA PRO A 10 9.63 -2.59 -5.14
C PRO A 10 8.63 -3.06 -6.20
N TRP A 11 9.11 -3.50 -7.37
CA TRP A 11 8.25 -4.03 -8.43
C TRP A 11 7.30 -5.13 -7.93
N LYS A 12 7.81 -6.06 -7.11
CA LYS A 12 7.01 -7.15 -6.54
C LYS A 12 5.84 -6.65 -5.69
N THR A 13 6.05 -5.63 -4.87
CA THR A 13 4.99 -5.01 -4.05
C THR A 13 3.94 -4.35 -4.95
N ARG A 14 4.36 -3.65 -6.00
CA ARG A 14 3.45 -3.00 -6.97
C ARG A 14 2.55 -4.00 -7.68
N GLU A 15 3.10 -5.11 -8.16
CA GLU A 15 2.30 -6.16 -8.81
C GLU A 15 1.34 -6.82 -7.83
N ARG A 16 1.74 -7.00 -6.57
CA ARG A 16 0.84 -7.53 -5.52
C ARG A 16 -0.33 -6.60 -5.24
N ILE A 17 -0.09 -5.29 -5.13
CA ILE A 17 -1.18 -4.29 -4.96
C ILE A 17 -2.12 -4.32 -6.17
N LYS A 18 -1.55 -4.39 -7.38
CA LYS A 18 -2.34 -4.44 -8.62
C LYS A 18 -3.23 -5.68 -8.68
N ALA A 19 -2.67 -6.85 -8.38
CA ALA A 19 -3.45 -8.09 -8.28
C ALA A 19 -4.52 -8.01 -7.18
N PHE A 20 -4.19 -7.41 -6.03
CA PHE A 20 -5.17 -7.18 -4.96
C PHE A 20 -6.32 -6.27 -5.41
N SER A 21 -6.01 -5.18 -6.13
CA SER A 21 -7.01 -4.22 -6.61
C SER A 21 -7.94 -4.82 -7.65
N GLN A 22 -7.52 -5.88 -8.36
CA GLN A 22 -8.38 -6.62 -9.29
C GLN A 22 -9.41 -7.49 -8.57
N VAL A 23 -9.07 -8.02 -7.40
CA VAL A 23 -9.97 -8.84 -6.58
C VAL A 23 -10.82 -7.96 -5.64
N PHE A 24 -10.21 -6.90 -5.12
CA PHE A 24 -10.80 -5.94 -4.20
C PHE A 24 -10.78 -4.55 -4.83
N PRO A 25 -11.84 -4.17 -5.57
CA PRO A 25 -11.87 -2.89 -6.29
C PRO A 25 -11.84 -1.65 -5.38
N ASP A 26 -12.13 -1.82 -4.08
CA ASP A 26 -12.00 -0.79 -3.05
C ASP A 26 -10.53 -0.44 -2.70
N VAL A 27 -9.57 -1.31 -3.06
CA VAL A 27 -8.15 -1.05 -2.85
C VAL A 27 -7.63 -0.20 -4.02
N PRO A 28 -7.20 1.04 -3.77
CA PRO A 28 -6.68 1.88 -4.83
C PRO A 28 -5.30 1.41 -5.31
N LEU A 29 -5.04 1.60 -6.61
CA LEU A 29 -3.71 1.39 -7.16
C LEU A 29 -2.73 2.44 -6.62
N LEU A 30 -1.49 2.01 -6.41
CA LEU A 30 -0.39 2.88 -6.00
C LEU A 30 0.45 3.30 -7.20
N GLU A 31 0.54 4.61 -7.40
CA GLU A 31 1.50 5.20 -8.33
C GLU A 31 2.93 5.06 -7.78
N ASN A 32 3.93 4.95 -8.66
CA ASN A 32 5.32 4.81 -8.24
C ASN A 32 6.22 5.85 -8.92
N PRO A 33 7.01 6.63 -8.18
CA PRO A 33 7.14 6.63 -6.71
C PRO A 33 5.87 7.14 -6.01
N THR A 34 5.53 6.54 -4.85
CA THR A 34 4.32 6.91 -4.09
C THR A 34 4.63 7.94 -3.02
N THR A 35 3.60 8.44 -2.36
CA THR A 35 3.73 9.32 -1.18
C THR A 35 3.21 8.61 0.07
N GLY A 36 3.66 9.04 1.25
CA GLY A 36 3.15 8.51 2.52
C GLY A 36 1.62 8.61 2.66
N ASP A 37 1.01 9.65 2.09
CA ASP A 37 -0.45 9.83 2.03
C ASP A 37 -1.14 8.74 1.19
N GLN A 38 -0.66 8.52 -0.05
CA GLN A 38 -1.20 7.47 -0.93
C GLN A 38 -1.03 6.08 -0.31
N LEU A 39 0.15 5.82 0.28
CA LEU A 39 0.42 4.57 0.98
C LEU A 39 -0.52 4.37 2.17
N SER A 40 -0.74 5.43 2.97
CA SER A 40 -1.65 5.39 4.13
C SER A 40 -3.09 5.15 3.70
N HIS A 41 -3.54 5.74 2.59
CA HIS A 41 -4.89 5.50 2.06
C HIS A 41 -5.08 4.03 1.66
N VAL A 42 -4.08 3.40 1.03
CA VAL A 42 -4.15 1.98 0.64
C VAL A 42 -4.15 1.08 1.86
N ILE A 43 -3.32 1.40 2.87
CA ILE A 43 -3.26 0.70 4.16
C ILE A 43 -4.64 0.75 4.85
N ASP A 44 -5.28 1.91 4.90
CA ASP A 44 -6.61 2.09 5.50
C ASP A 44 -7.67 1.20 4.83
N ARG A 45 -7.64 1.11 3.49
CA ARG A 45 -8.53 0.23 2.72
C ARG A 45 -8.22 -1.26 2.90
N LEU A 46 -6.94 -1.62 3.09
CA LEU A 46 -6.53 -3.00 3.32
C LEU A 46 -6.81 -3.49 4.75
N GLN A 47 -6.83 -2.61 5.75
CA GLN A 47 -7.09 -2.99 7.14
C GLN A 47 -8.36 -3.82 7.37
N PRO A 48 -9.56 -3.44 6.86
CA PRO A 48 -10.75 -4.25 7.03
C PRO A 48 -10.65 -5.61 6.32
N ILE A 49 -10.02 -5.66 5.14
CA ILE A 49 -9.85 -6.89 4.35
C ILE A 49 -8.86 -7.84 5.06
N ALA A 50 -7.79 -7.29 5.64
CA ALA A 50 -6.76 -8.01 6.38
C ALA A 50 -7.29 -8.73 7.64
N LYS A 51 -8.46 -8.37 8.16
CA LYS A 51 -9.10 -9.08 9.28
C LYS A 51 -9.63 -10.46 8.89
N SER A 52 -9.94 -10.66 7.61
CA SER A 52 -10.52 -11.90 7.09
C SER A 52 -9.59 -12.61 6.10
N GLU A 53 -8.71 -11.89 5.42
CA GLU A 53 -7.84 -12.42 4.36
C GLU A 53 -6.35 -12.33 4.74
N SER A 54 -5.71 -13.49 4.92
CA SER A 54 -4.28 -13.59 5.27
C SER A 54 -3.35 -12.97 4.23
N ALA A 55 -3.74 -13.03 2.95
CA ALA A 55 -2.99 -12.41 1.87
C ALA A 55 -3.01 -10.87 1.97
N ALA A 56 -4.15 -10.31 2.39
CA ALA A 56 -4.31 -8.87 2.60
C ALA A 56 -3.53 -8.42 3.84
N PHE A 57 -3.53 -9.22 4.90
CA PHE A 57 -2.70 -8.96 6.10
C PHE A 57 -1.20 -8.93 5.77
N SER A 58 -0.74 -9.87 4.95
CA SER A 58 0.67 -9.91 4.52
C SER A 58 1.04 -8.69 3.67
N LEU A 59 0.14 -8.23 2.80
CA LEU A 59 0.35 -7.01 2.01
C LEU A 59 0.31 -5.76 2.90
N LEU A 60 -0.65 -5.66 3.81
CA LEU A 60 -0.77 -4.56 4.78
C LEU A 60 0.51 -4.37 5.58
N ARG A 61 1.08 -5.46 6.12
CA ARG A 61 2.33 -5.43 6.86
C ARG A 61 3.51 -4.96 6.01
N GLU A 62 3.57 -5.38 4.76
CA GLU A 62 4.61 -4.97 3.83
C GLU A 62 4.52 -3.47 3.54
N LEU A 63 3.32 -2.95 3.29
CA LEU A 63 3.08 -1.52 3.06
C LEU A 63 3.34 -0.65 4.29
N ASP A 64 2.92 -1.10 5.47
CA ASP A 64 3.18 -0.41 6.73
C ASP A 64 4.69 -0.28 7.00
N SER A 65 5.48 -1.29 6.64
CA SER A 65 6.94 -1.22 6.73
C SER A 65 7.53 -0.10 5.87
N TYR A 66 6.95 0.22 4.71
CA TYR A 66 7.43 1.30 3.84
C TYR A 66 7.01 2.69 4.35
N ARG A 67 5.92 2.77 5.13
CA ARG A 67 5.49 4.01 5.77
C ARG A 67 6.57 4.54 6.73
N CYS A 68 7.21 3.64 7.48
CA CYS A 68 8.30 4.00 8.41
C CYS A 68 9.58 4.53 7.73
N TYR A 69 9.82 4.25 6.43
CA TYR A 69 10.95 4.85 5.69
C TYR A 69 10.63 6.29 5.21
N GLY A 70 9.34 6.65 5.23
CA GLY A 70 8.79 7.92 4.77
C GLY A 70 8.82 9.06 5.81
N GLU A 71 9.03 8.77 7.09
CA GLU A 71 9.18 9.76 8.17
C GLU A 71 10.62 10.29 8.28
#